data_AF-A0A8T1KKU8-F1
#
_entry.id   AF-A0A8T1KKU8-F1
#
_cell.length_a   1.000
_cell.length_b   1.000
_cell.length_c   1.000
_cell.angle_alpha   90.00
_cell.angle_beta   90.00
_cell.angle_gamma   90.00
#
_symmetry.space_group_name_H-M   'P 1'
#
loop_
_entity.id
_entity.type
_entity.pdbx_description
1 polymer ?
#
loop_
_entity_poly.entity_id
_entity_poly.type
_entity_poly.pdbx_seq_one_letter_code
_entity_poly.pdbx_strand_id
1 'polypeptide(L)'
;MKAFYEIRRKCDAWLADMDWILSSKWESMLSTPELFDEETDTDGLLPCESGEKHKEIAKDVARILGEACLGSMFRLSGGEATVKADHLVGMLARERILSDIIIDFCIRCICNSVGEYFAIDSYAPKFGCPTPPVTSISMFQYAVLLVHLSNMHWGIIMVRMNYHQDPPTFTPYFYEPLCSGSYRASMEDTYEETVSTFLRDWHNSSMPTAESSVESSAVWFDAPTQPDGTSCGVLCIAQAYAMLRDSFSFSRTAVTPDDVAVMRLKILWMIISQPAVKNRSNKLEGAVNATDKALLATIMK
;
A
#
# COMPACT_ATOMS: atom_id res chain seq x y z
N MET A 1 -10.07 16.50 29.56
CA MET A 1 -8.69 16.08 29.91
C MET A 1 -8.14 15.01 28.95
N LYS A 2 -8.88 13.93 28.65
CA LYS A 2 -8.44 12.85 27.73
C LYS A 2 -7.94 13.35 26.36
N ALA A 3 -8.68 14.24 25.71
CA ALA A 3 -8.30 14.83 24.42
C ALA A 3 -6.97 15.59 24.44
N PHE A 4 -6.64 16.29 25.55
CA PHE A 4 -5.37 17.00 25.68
C PHE A 4 -4.19 16.02 25.71
N TYR A 5 -4.30 14.93 26.48
CA TYR A 5 -3.25 13.90 26.54
C TYR A 5 -3.10 13.13 25.22
N GLU A 6 -4.19 12.90 24.49
CA GLU A 6 -4.14 12.29 23.17
C GLU A 6 -3.39 13.16 22.15
N ILE A 7 -3.68 14.47 22.14
CA ILE A 7 -2.96 15.43 21.29
C ILE A 7 -1.48 15.47 21.66
N ARG A 8 -1.16 15.56 22.97
CA ARG A 8 0.23 15.57 23.44
C ARG A 8 0.99 14.33 22.97
N ARG A 9 0.40 13.14 23.13
CA ARG A 9 1.00 11.88 22.66
C ARG A 9 1.26 11.90 21.16
N LYS A 10 0.37 12.50 20.36
CA LYS A 10 0.55 12.63 18.91
C LYS A 10 1.65 13.63 18.56
N CYS A 11 1.78 14.73 19.29
CA CYS A 11 2.91 15.66 19.14
C CYS A 11 4.25 15.00 19.50
N ASP A 12 4.30 14.22 20.58
CA ASP A 12 5.53 13.50 20.97
C ASP A 12 5.90 12.45 19.90
N ALA A 13 4.92 11.74 19.36
CA ALA A 13 5.13 10.81 18.24
C ALA A 13 5.60 11.53 16.97
N TRP A 14 5.03 12.70 16.66
CA TRP A 14 5.45 13.54 15.55
C TRP A 14 6.92 13.92 15.66
N LEU A 15 7.33 14.43 16.82
CA LEU A 15 8.72 14.84 17.05
C LEU A 15 9.68 13.66 16.92
N ALA A 16 9.30 12.49 17.43
CA ALA A 16 10.12 11.28 17.30
C ALA A 16 10.23 10.79 15.84
N ASP A 17 9.16 10.91 15.07
CA ASP A 17 9.18 10.54 13.64
C ASP A 17 10.02 11.54 12.83
N MET A 18 9.89 12.85 13.10
CA MET A 18 10.71 13.89 12.48
C MET A 18 12.19 13.74 12.83
N ASP A 19 12.52 13.40 14.07
CA ASP A 19 13.89 13.11 14.48
C ASP A 19 14.44 11.89 13.73
N TRP A 20 13.65 10.81 13.61
CA TRP A 20 14.06 9.66 12.81
C TRP A 20 14.30 10.01 11.33
N ILE A 21 13.48 10.87 10.73
CA ILE A 21 13.66 11.33 9.35
C ILE A 21 14.91 12.21 9.21
N LEU A 22 15.19 13.10 10.17
CA LEU A 22 16.26 14.10 10.03
C LEU A 22 17.63 13.61 10.54
N SER A 23 17.63 12.71 11.52
CA SER A 23 18.84 12.26 12.24
C SER A 23 19.40 10.93 11.72
N SER A 24 18.61 10.17 10.94
CA SER A 24 19.08 8.97 10.25
C SER A 24 20.14 9.31 9.19
N LYS A 25 21.18 8.47 9.10
CA LYS A 25 22.30 8.66 8.15
C LYS A 25 21.98 8.06 6.78
N TRP A 26 20.98 8.61 6.11
CA TRP A 26 20.47 8.09 4.84
C TRP A 26 21.55 7.95 3.76
N GLU A 27 22.48 8.91 3.68
CA GLU A 27 23.61 8.89 2.74
C GLU A 27 24.54 7.68 2.91
N SER A 28 24.56 7.08 4.11
CA SER A 28 25.41 5.93 4.42
C SER A 28 24.70 4.59 4.22
N MET A 29 23.39 4.59 3.98
CA MET A 29 22.62 3.38 3.72
C MET A 29 22.80 2.95 2.27
N LEU A 30 23.40 1.78 2.08
CA LEU A 30 23.64 1.15 0.78
C LEU A 30 22.47 0.27 0.31
N SER A 31 21.41 0.19 1.11
CA SER A 31 20.21 -0.61 0.84
C SER A 31 19.46 -0.11 -0.39
N THR A 32 19.18 -1.00 -1.32
CA THR A 32 18.42 -0.72 -2.55
C THR A 32 17.19 -1.62 -2.65
N PRO A 33 16.20 -1.47 -1.75
CA PRO A 33 14.97 -2.24 -1.84
C PRO A 33 14.15 -1.78 -3.06
N GLU A 34 13.61 -2.76 -3.77
CA GLU A 34 12.78 -2.58 -4.97
C GLU A 34 11.51 -1.77 -4.70
N LEU A 35 10.91 -1.86 -3.51
CA LEU A 35 9.65 -1.19 -3.22
C LEU A 35 9.71 0.31 -3.59
N PHE A 36 8.83 0.74 -4.51
CA PHE A 36 8.71 2.10 -5.01
C PHE A 36 10.00 2.71 -5.58
N ASP A 37 10.88 1.88 -6.15
CA ASP A 37 12.13 2.32 -6.74
C ASP A 37 11.96 3.21 -7.97
N GLU A 38 11.05 2.87 -8.88
CA GLU A 38 10.71 3.70 -10.03
C GLU A 38 10.11 5.05 -9.60
N GLU A 39 9.13 5.05 -8.68
CA GLU A 39 8.47 6.30 -8.25
C GLU A 39 9.40 7.23 -7.46
N THR A 40 10.47 6.68 -6.89
CA THR A 40 11.46 7.45 -6.14
C THR A 40 12.74 7.72 -6.93
N ASP A 41 12.78 7.40 -8.22
CA ASP A 41 13.97 7.45 -9.08
C ASP A 41 15.20 6.79 -8.44
N THR A 42 15.01 5.64 -7.78
CA THR A 42 16.09 4.82 -7.21
C THR A 42 16.35 3.53 -7.99
N ASP A 43 15.51 3.21 -8.99
CA ASP A 43 15.73 2.07 -9.87
C ASP A 43 17.07 2.20 -10.62
N GLY A 44 17.80 1.08 -10.73
CA GLY A 44 19.08 0.98 -11.42
C GLY A 44 20.25 1.74 -10.79
N LEU A 45 20.05 2.49 -9.68
CA LEU A 45 21.13 3.26 -9.05
C LEU A 45 22.17 2.36 -8.39
N LEU A 46 23.43 2.81 -8.42
CA LEU A 46 24.47 2.17 -7.64
C LEU A 46 24.23 2.42 -6.13
N PRO A 47 24.72 1.54 -5.24
CA PRO A 47 24.52 1.70 -3.79
C PRO A 47 24.99 3.05 -3.22
N CYS A 48 26.08 3.62 -3.76
CA CYS A 48 26.58 4.93 -3.34
C CYS A 48 25.69 6.10 -3.80
N GLU A 49 25.02 5.97 -4.94
CA GLU A 49 24.09 6.98 -5.46
C GLU A 49 22.72 6.89 -4.76
N SER A 50 22.33 5.67 -4.40
CA SER A 50 21.09 5.38 -3.68
C SER A 50 21.04 6.05 -2.32
N GLY A 51 22.15 6.06 -1.58
CA GLY A 51 22.24 6.75 -0.28
C GLY A 51 21.93 8.24 -0.37
N GLU A 52 22.51 8.95 -1.34
CA GLU A 52 22.22 10.37 -1.57
C GLU A 52 20.75 10.57 -1.95
N LYS A 53 20.18 9.68 -2.77
CA LYS A 53 18.76 9.75 -3.12
C LYS A 53 17.84 9.52 -1.90
N HIS A 54 18.16 8.58 -1.00
CA HIS A 54 17.41 8.41 0.25
C HIS A 54 17.43 9.68 1.10
N LYS A 55 18.56 10.38 1.15
CA LYS A 55 18.69 11.65 1.86
C LYS A 55 17.83 12.76 1.24
N GLU A 56 17.72 12.80 -0.09
CA GLU A 56 16.80 13.72 -0.78
C GLU A 56 15.35 13.41 -0.44
N ILE A 57 14.94 12.14 -0.55
CA ILE A 57 13.58 11.68 -0.18
C ILE A 57 13.26 12.07 1.27
N ALA A 58 14.19 11.85 2.21
CA ALA A 58 14.01 12.22 3.61
C ALA A 58 13.85 13.73 3.82
N LYS A 59 14.60 14.57 3.09
CA LYS A 59 14.42 16.03 3.14
C LYS A 59 13.05 16.45 2.62
N ASP A 60 12.58 15.85 1.54
CA ASP A 60 11.26 16.13 0.99
C ASP A 60 10.14 15.72 1.94
N VAL A 61 10.27 14.53 2.55
CA VAL A 61 9.35 14.05 3.58
C VAL A 61 9.32 15.03 4.75
N ALA A 62 10.47 15.42 5.28
CA ALA A 62 10.56 16.34 6.40
C ALA A 62 9.93 17.70 6.08
N ARG A 63 10.13 18.21 4.86
CA ARG A 63 9.54 19.47 4.41
C ARG A 63 8.02 19.39 4.35
N ILE A 64 7.47 18.37 3.67
CA ILE A 64 6.01 18.21 3.51
C ILE A 64 5.33 17.99 4.87
N LEU A 65 5.90 17.12 5.70
CA LEU A 65 5.37 16.91 7.05
C LEU A 65 5.48 18.19 7.87
N GLY A 66 6.62 18.88 7.86
CA GLY A 66 6.82 20.12 8.62
C GLY A 66 5.80 21.23 8.31
N GLU A 67 5.23 21.24 7.12
CA GLU A 67 4.17 22.16 6.70
C GLU A 67 2.74 21.62 6.98
N ALA A 68 2.60 20.32 7.23
CA ALA A 68 1.33 19.68 7.52
C ALA A 68 0.91 19.86 8.99
N CYS A 69 -0.39 19.71 9.25
CA CYS A 69 -0.90 19.58 10.61
C CYS A 69 -1.55 18.20 10.78
N LEU A 70 -1.86 17.80 12.02
CA LEU A 70 -2.56 16.53 12.28
C LEU A 70 -3.90 16.40 11.53
N GLY A 71 -4.48 17.52 11.08
CA GLY A 71 -5.69 17.59 10.26
C GLY A 71 -5.49 17.43 8.75
N SER A 72 -4.24 17.48 8.26
CA SER A 72 -3.92 17.36 6.84
C SER A 72 -4.31 15.99 6.30
N MET A 73 -4.80 15.95 5.06
CA MET A 73 -5.22 14.72 4.38
C MET A 73 -4.42 14.55 3.09
N PHE A 74 -3.89 13.34 2.92
CA PHE A 74 -3.21 12.84 1.74
C PHE A 74 -4.12 11.87 1.03
N ARG A 75 -4.27 11.99 -0.29
CA ARG A 75 -5.28 11.26 -1.06
C ARG A 75 -4.72 10.79 -2.39
N LEU A 76 -5.13 9.60 -2.81
CA LEU A 76 -4.91 9.15 -4.18
C LEU A 76 -5.75 9.99 -5.14
N SER A 77 -5.25 10.20 -6.36
CA SER A 77 -5.87 11.05 -7.38
C SER A 77 -7.28 10.59 -7.78
N GLY A 78 -7.56 9.28 -7.74
CA GLY A 78 -8.89 8.71 -7.99
C GLY A 78 -9.83 8.72 -6.77
N GLY A 79 -9.33 9.13 -5.60
CA GLY A 79 -10.12 9.23 -4.36
C GLY A 79 -10.36 7.90 -3.65
N GLU A 80 -9.78 6.79 -4.14
CA GLU A 80 -9.99 5.44 -3.60
C GLU A 80 -9.40 5.26 -2.19
N ALA A 81 -8.41 6.07 -1.82
CA ALA A 81 -7.80 6.04 -0.49
C ALA A 81 -7.48 7.44 0.03
N THR A 82 -7.61 7.61 1.35
CA THR A 82 -7.25 8.85 2.07
C THR A 82 -6.56 8.50 3.37
N VAL A 83 -5.39 9.09 3.62
CA VAL A 83 -4.67 9.03 4.89
C VAL A 83 -4.65 10.42 5.50
N LYS A 84 -5.07 10.54 6.75
CA LYS A 84 -4.92 11.78 7.51
C LYS A 84 -3.60 11.72 8.28
N ALA A 85 -2.92 12.86 8.43
CA ALA A 85 -1.61 12.94 9.06
C ALA A 85 -1.60 12.36 10.49
N ASP A 86 -2.70 12.48 11.24
CA ASP A 86 -2.83 11.85 12.55
C ASP A 86 -2.81 10.31 12.54
N HIS A 87 -3.18 9.66 11.44
CA HIS A 87 -3.09 8.21 11.25
C HIS A 87 -1.72 7.76 10.74
N LEU A 88 -0.96 8.66 10.12
CA LEU A 88 0.43 8.43 9.68
C LEU A 88 1.41 8.50 10.86
N VAL A 89 1.24 9.52 11.70
CA VAL A 89 2.17 9.88 12.77
C VAL A 89 2.17 8.85 13.90
N GLY A 90 3.36 8.34 14.18
CA GLY A 90 3.67 7.31 15.16
C GLY A 90 3.28 5.89 14.72
N MET A 91 2.93 5.71 13.44
CA MET A 91 2.42 4.45 12.88
C MET A 91 3.22 3.90 11.70
N LEU A 92 3.98 4.74 10.99
CA LEU A 92 4.76 4.32 9.82
C LEU A 92 6.28 4.37 10.02
N ALA A 93 6.79 5.49 10.51
CA ALA A 93 8.22 5.67 10.78
C ALA A 93 8.70 4.75 11.91
N ARG A 94 10.00 4.46 11.92
CA ARG A 94 10.67 3.64 12.95
C ARG A 94 10.11 2.22 13.01
N GLU A 95 10.04 1.63 14.20
CA GLU A 95 9.72 0.22 14.44
C GLU A 95 8.26 0.06 14.91
N ARG A 96 7.31 0.32 14.00
CA ARG A 96 5.88 0.19 14.27
C ARG A 96 5.21 -0.76 13.29
N ILE A 97 4.29 -1.57 13.82
CA ILE A 97 3.35 -2.34 12.99
C ILE A 97 2.46 -1.32 12.27
N LEU A 98 2.42 -1.42 10.95
CA LEU A 98 1.59 -0.54 10.13
C LEU A 98 0.12 -0.76 10.43
N SER A 99 -0.66 0.32 10.42
CA SER A 99 -2.11 0.23 10.49
C SER A 99 -2.71 -0.24 9.17
N ASP A 100 -3.93 -0.76 9.27
CA ASP A 100 -4.82 -1.06 8.15
C ASP A 100 -4.91 0.12 7.16
N ILE A 101 -5.08 1.34 7.67
CA ILE A 101 -5.19 2.57 6.86
C ILE A 101 -3.94 2.80 5.99
N ILE A 102 -2.74 2.55 6.53
CA ILE A 102 -1.49 2.78 5.81
C ILE A 102 -1.32 1.70 4.72
N ILE A 103 -1.53 0.43 5.09
CA ILE A 103 -1.32 -0.67 4.16
C ILE A 103 -2.36 -0.63 3.04
N ASP A 104 -3.64 -0.43 3.35
CA ASP A 104 -4.72 -0.31 2.34
C ASP A 104 -4.43 0.83 1.36
N PHE A 105 -3.99 2.00 1.85
CA PHE A 105 -3.58 3.10 0.99
C PHE A 105 -2.46 2.69 0.02
N CYS A 106 -1.43 2.00 0.51
CA CYS A 106 -0.30 1.60 -0.32
C CYS A 106 -0.71 0.58 -1.38
N ILE A 107 -1.53 -0.41 -1.02
CA ILE A 107 -1.99 -1.44 -1.95
C ILE A 107 -2.89 -0.85 -3.03
N ARG A 108 -3.78 0.08 -2.66
CA ARG A 108 -4.56 0.85 -3.64
C ARG A 108 -3.68 1.73 -4.51
N CYS A 109 -2.64 2.34 -3.94
CA CYS A 109 -1.67 3.13 -4.70
C CYS A 109 -0.98 2.28 -5.77
N ILE A 110 -0.54 1.07 -5.42
CA ILE A 110 0.09 0.12 -6.35
C ILE A 110 -0.93 -0.36 -7.39
N CYS A 111 -2.16 -0.69 -6.99
CA CYS A 111 -3.17 -1.15 -7.94
C CYS A 111 -3.56 -0.06 -8.96
N ASN A 112 -3.58 1.20 -8.53
CA ASN A 112 -3.96 2.33 -9.37
C ASN A 112 -2.88 2.78 -10.36
N SER A 113 -1.60 2.39 -10.18
CA SER A 113 -0.52 2.85 -11.07
C SER A 113 -0.56 2.19 -12.45
N VAL A 114 -1.08 0.95 -12.55
CA VAL A 114 -1.12 0.18 -13.81
C VAL A 114 -2.56 -0.11 -14.28
N GLY A 115 -3.58 0.01 -13.41
CA GLY A 115 -4.99 -0.08 -13.79
C GLY A 115 -5.52 -1.50 -14.08
N GLU A 116 -4.66 -2.52 -14.06
CA GLU A 116 -5.00 -3.92 -14.31
C GLU A 116 -5.01 -4.78 -13.04
N TYR A 117 -4.95 -4.14 -11.87
CA TYR A 117 -4.92 -4.83 -10.57
C TYR A 117 -6.10 -4.39 -9.70
N PHE A 118 -6.69 -5.34 -8.98
CA PHE A 118 -7.85 -5.10 -8.13
C PHE A 118 -7.51 -5.30 -6.66
N ALA A 119 -7.65 -4.26 -5.84
CA ALA A 119 -7.51 -4.36 -4.39
C ALA A 119 -8.86 -4.76 -3.76
N ILE A 120 -8.92 -5.96 -3.19
CA ILE A 120 -10.04 -6.40 -2.34
C ILE A 120 -9.92 -5.71 -0.99
N ASP A 121 -11.05 -5.25 -0.46
CA ASP A 121 -11.10 -4.58 0.84
C ASP A 121 -10.58 -5.50 1.96
N SER A 122 -9.62 -5.03 2.76
CA SER A 122 -9.03 -5.77 3.88
C SER A 122 -10.06 -6.20 4.96
N TYR A 123 -11.23 -5.57 4.98
CA TYR A 123 -12.33 -5.90 5.88
C TYR A 123 -13.23 -7.02 5.35
N ALA A 124 -13.08 -7.42 4.08
CA ALA A 124 -13.91 -8.43 3.43
C ALA A 124 -13.96 -9.78 4.17
N PRO A 125 -12.87 -10.33 4.74
CA PRO A 125 -12.93 -11.59 5.49
C PRO A 125 -13.85 -11.52 6.72
N LYS A 126 -14.02 -10.33 7.30
CA LYS A 126 -14.79 -10.13 8.53
C LYS A 126 -16.23 -9.67 8.28
N PHE A 127 -16.44 -8.86 7.25
CA PHE A 127 -17.72 -8.20 6.99
C PHE A 127 -18.38 -8.65 5.68
N GLY A 128 -17.76 -9.58 4.95
CA GLY A 128 -18.18 -10.02 3.64
C GLY A 128 -17.65 -9.13 2.52
N CYS A 129 -17.56 -9.68 1.32
CA CYS A 129 -17.19 -8.93 0.14
C CYS A 129 -18.33 -8.00 -0.32
N PRO A 130 -18.02 -6.82 -0.85
CA PRO A 130 -19.01 -6.03 -1.56
C PRO A 130 -19.46 -6.75 -2.84
N THR A 131 -20.56 -6.28 -3.43
CA THR A 131 -20.96 -6.73 -4.77
C THR A 131 -19.81 -6.49 -5.76
N PRO A 132 -19.50 -7.47 -6.63
CA PRO A 132 -18.47 -7.31 -7.64
C PRO A 132 -18.66 -6.05 -8.51
N PRO A 133 -17.56 -5.44 -8.99
CA PRO A 133 -17.63 -4.36 -9.96
C PRO A 133 -18.36 -4.77 -11.24
N VAL A 134 -18.98 -3.80 -11.92
CA VAL A 134 -19.60 -4.01 -13.24
C VAL A 134 -18.55 -4.25 -14.32
N THR A 135 -17.34 -3.73 -14.13
CA THR A 135 -16.19 -3.95 -15.03
C THR A 135 -15.92 -5.45 -15.14
N SER A 136 -15.58 -5.90 -16.34
CA SER A 136 -15.27 -7.32 -16.55
C SER A 136 -14.03 -7.72 -15.77
N ILE A 137 -14.10 -8.84 -15.06
CA ILE A 137 -12.97 -9.42 -14.34
C ILE A 137 -11.78 -9.72 -15.27
N SER A 138 -12.02 -9.96 -16.56
CA SER A 138 -10.96 -10.24 -17.54
C SER A 138 -10.08 -9.04 -17.87
N MET A 139 -10.48 -7.83 -17.44
CA MET A 139 -9.66 -6.62 -17.53
C MET A 139 -8.57 -6.56 -16.46
N PHE A 140 -8.59 -7.48 -15.49
CA PHE A 140 -7.66 -7.51 -14.39
C PHE A 140 -6.74 -8.73 -14.48
N GLN A 141 -5.44 -8.51 -14.28
CA GLN A 141 -4.43 -9.56 -14.21
C GLN A 141 -4.27 -10.10 -12.79
N TYR A 142 -4.49 -9.24 -11.78
CA TYR A 142 -4.30 -9.60 -10.39
C TYR A 142 -5.42 -9.08 -9.49
N ALA A 143 -5.79 -9.89 -8.49
CA ALA A 143 -6.56 -9.46 -7.34
C ALA A 143 -5.72 -9.60 -6.07
N VAL A 144 -5.76 -8.61 -5.18
CA VAL A 144 -4.90 -8.53 -4.00
C VAL A 144 -5.75 -8.32 -2.76
N LEU A 145 -5.54 -9.14 -1.74
CA LEU A 145 -6.17 -9.00 -0.42
C LEU A 145 -5.11 -8.99 0.68
N LEU A 146 -5.22 -8.03 1.59
CA LEU A 146 -4.41 -7.96 2.81
C LEU A 146 -5.15 -8.65 3.93
N VAL A 147 -4.45 -9.51 4.65
CA VAL A 147 -5.02 -10.36 5.68
C VAL A 147 -4.48 -9.93 7.04
N HIS A 148 -5.39 -9.47 7.90
CA HIS A 148 -5.06 -9.23 9.30
C HIS A 148 -5.13 -10.53 10.10
N LEU A 149 -3.96 -11.11 10.38
CA LEU A 149 -3.80 -12.36 11.10
C LEU A 149 -3.82 -12.13 12.63
N SER A 150 -3.86 -13.23 13.38
CA SER A 150 -3.78 -13.17 14.85
C SER A 150 -2.45 -12.55 15.31
N ASN A 151 -2.42 -12.04 16.55
CA ASN A 151 -1.23 -11.39 17.15
C ASN A 151 -0.76 -10.09 16.46
N MET A 152 -1.68 -9.33 15.85
CA MET A 152 -1.39 -8.05 15.16
C MET A 152 -0.36 -8.24 14.04
N HIS A 153 -0.60 -9.25 13.21
CA HIS A 153 0.31 -9.67 12.17
C HIS A 153 -0.36 -9.55 10.80
N TRP A 154 0.42 -9.29 9.75
CA TRP A 154 -0.09 -9.05 8.40
C TRP A 154 0.41 -10.12 7.43
N GLY A 155 -0.50 -10.69 6.66
CA GLY A 155 -0.21 -11.50 5.48
C GLY A 155 -0.83 -10.88 4.23
N ILE A 156 -0.47 -11.39 3.06
CA ILE A 156 -1.03 -10.95 1.78
C ILE A 156 -1.33 -12.14 0.87
N ILE A 157 -2.48 -12.06 0.20
CA ILE A 157 -2.95 -12.99 -0.81
C ILE A 157 -3.00 -12.23 -2.14
N MET A 158 -2.34 -12.76 -3.16
CA MET A 158 -2.38 -12.22 -4.53
C MET A 158 -2.83 -13.34 -5.46
N VAL A 159 -3.83 -13.09 -6.29
CA VAL A 159 -4.34 -14.09 -7.23
C VAL A 159 -4.07 -13.62 -8.64
N ARG A 160 -3.27 -14.38 -9.38
CA ARG A 160 -3.09 -14.16 -10.82
C ARG A 160 -4.30 -14.72 -11.54
N MET A 161 -4.95 -13.88 -12.34
CA MET A 161 -6.09 -14.24 -13.17
C MET A 161 -5.64 -14.27 -14.63
N ASN A 162 -5.65 -15.47 -15.24
CA ASN A 162 -5.22 -15.64 -16.61
C ASN A 162 -6.40 -16.02 -17.51
N TYR A 163 -6.95 -15.00 -18.17
CA TYR A 163 -8.04 -15.13 -19.14
C TYR A 163 -7.56 -15.39 -20.58
N HIS A 164 -6.25 -15.56 -20.80
CA HIS A 164 -5.72 -16.00 -22.10
C HIS A 164 -5.77 -17.53 -22.27
N GLN A 165 -6.08 -18.27 -21.20
CA GLN A 165 -6.29 -19.71 -21.21
C GLN A 165 -7.78 -20.04 -21.31
N ASP A 166 -8.08 -21.19 -21.90
CA ASP A 166 -9.43 -21.74 -22.00
C ASP A 166 -9.43 -23.18 -21.45
N PRO A 167 -9.98 -23.43 -20.25
CA PRO A 167 -10.67 -22.45 -19.38
C PRO A 167 -9.71 -21.43 -18.72
N PRO A 168 -10.20 -20.27 -18.26
CA PRO A 168 -9.41 -19.31 -17.49
C PRO A 168 -8.82 -19.93 -16.21
N THR A 169 -7.63 -19.48 -15.79
CA THR A 169 -6.98 -20.01 -14.58
C THR A 169 -6.75 -18.95 -13.52
N PHE A 170 -7.02 -19.33 -12.25
CA PHE A 170 -6.71 -18.52 -11.07
C PHE A 170 -5.60 -19.20 -10.27
N THR A 171 -4.49 -18.50 -10.08
CA THR A 171 -3.34 -19.00 -9.30
C THR A 171 -3.19 -18.15 -8.04
N PRO A 172 -3.47 -18.71 -6.85
CA PRO A 172 -3.26 -17.99 -5.60
C PRO A 172 -1.79 -18.03 -5.18
N TYR A 173 -1.31 -16.88 -4.72
CA TYR A 173 0.01 -16.67 -4.14
C TYR A 173 -0.14 -16.14 -2.72
N PHE A 174 0.53 -16.82 -1.79
CA PHE A 174 0.48 -16.53 -0.37
C PHE A 174 1.82 -16.01 0.11
N TYR A 175 1.80 -14.94 0.90
CA TYR A 175 2.99 -14.47 1.58
C TYR A 175 2.67 -14.03 3.01
N GLU A 176 3.44 -14.57 3.94
CA GLU A 176 3.39 -14.26 5.36
C GLU A 176 4.83 -13.97 5.83
N PRO A 177 5.18 -12.75 6.25
CA PRO A 177 6.56 -12.33 6.44
C PRO A 177 7.38 -13.02 7.54
N LEU A 178 6.78 -13.72 8.51
CA LEU A 178 7.48 -14.61 9.45
C LEU A 178 7.82 -15.96 8.83
N CYS A 179 7.23 -16.29 7.68
CA CYS A 179 7.30 -17.59 7.02
C CYS A 179 6.94 -18.73 7.99
N SER A 180 5.99 -18.49 8.89
CA SER A 180 5.60 -19.43 9.93
C SER A 180 4.48 -20.34 9.43
N GLY A 181 4.67 -21.65 9.58
CA GLY A 181 3.62 -22.64 9.32
C GLY A 181 2.33 -22.40 10.13
N SER A 182 2.39 -21.65 11.24
CA SER A 182 1.24 -21.38 12.11
C SER A 182 0.13 -20.55 11.47
N TYR A 183 0.45 -19.77 10.43
CA TYR A 183 -0.52 -18.88 9.77
C TYR A 183 -1.05 -19.45 8.44
N ARG A 184 -0.48 -20.56 7.95
CA ARG A 184 -0.83 -21.11 6.63
C ARG A 184 -2.31 -21.44 6.50
N ALA A 185 -2.86 -22.18 7.48
CA ALA A 185 -4.28 -22.51 7.49
C ALA A 185 -5.16 -21.26 7.44
N SER A 186 -4.88 -20.24 8.26
CA SER A 186 -5.69 -19.01 8.26
C SER A 186 -5.63 -18.25 6.93
N MET A 187 -4.49 -18.28 6.23
CA MET A 187 -4.37 -17.67 4.89
C MET A 187 -5.13 -18.45 3.83
N GLU A 188 -5.04 -19.78 3.84
CA GLU A 188 -5.75 -20.68 2.93
C GLU A 188 -7.28 -20.61 3.17
N ASP A 189 -7.73 -20.68 4.42
CA ASP A 189 -9.14 -20.50 4.80
C ASP A 189 -9.67 -19.14 4.32
N THR A 190 -8.91 -18.06 4.53
CA THR A 190 -9.30 -16.71 4.08
C THR A 190 -9.42 -16.66 2.56
N TYR A 191 -8.53 -17.33 1.83
CA TYR A 191 -8.61 -17.41 0.38
C TYR A 191 -9.86 -18.15 -0.07
N GLU A 192 -10.13 -19.34 0.45
CA GLU A 192 -11.27 -20.16 0.04
C GLU A 192 -12.61 -19.46 0.35
N GLU A 193 -12.75 -18.96 1.57
CA GLU A 193 -14.00 -18.37 2.04
C GLU A 193 -14.27 -16.99 1.44
N THR A 194 -13.23 -16.18 1.25
CA THR A 194 -13.38 -14.77 0.83
C THR A 194 -12.98 -14.55 -0.62
N VAL A 195 -11.70 -14.79 -0.95
CA VAL A 195 -11.14 -14.37 -2.24
C VAL A 195 -11.68 -15.22 -3.38
N SER A 196 -11.60 -16.55 -3.27
CA SER A 196 -12.07 -17.49 -4.30
C SER A 196 -13.58 -17.33 -4.55
N THR A 197 -14.37 -17.15 -3.49
CA THR A 197 -15.81 -16.88 -3.62
C THR A 197 -16.08 -15.57 -4.34
N PHE A 198 -15.42 -14.47 -3.95
CA PHE A 198 -15.58 -13.17 -4.61
C PHE A 198 -15.20 -13.21 -6.10
N LEU A 199 -14.07 -13.84 -6.44
CA LEU A 199 -13.61 -13.93 -7.83
C LEU A 199 -14.54 -14.78 -8.71
N ARG A 200 -15.08 -15.89 -8.17
CA ARG A 200 -16.08 -16.71 -8.88
C ARG A 200 -17.37 -15.94 -9.10
N ASP A 201 -17.86 -15.21 -8.10
CA ASP A 201 -19.06 -14.39 -8.23
C ASP A 201 -18.87 -13.26 -9.25
N TRP A 202 -17.69 -12.64 -9.26
CA TRP A 202 -17.34 -11.62 -10.26
C TRP A 202 -17.21 -12.20 -11.67
N HIS A 203 -16.59 -13.38 -11.82
CA HIS A 203 -16.54 -14.10 -13.08
C HIS A 203 -17.95 -14.43 -13.61
N ASN A 204 -18.78 -15.06 -12.79
CA ASN A 204 -20.13 -15.47 -13.19
C ASN A 204 -21.02 -14.26 -13.55
N SER A 205 -20.86 -13.15 -12.85
CA SER A 205 -21.67 -11.94 -13.09
C SER A 205 -21.20 -11.15 -14.31
N SER A 206 -19.90 -11.05 -14.56
CA SER A 206 -19.35 -10.23 -15.63
C SER A 206 -19.06 -11.00 -16.93
N MET A 207 -18.98 -12.34 -16.87
CA MET A 207 -18.69 -13.24 -17.98
C MET A 207 -19.62 -14.47 -17.99
N PRO A 208 -20.96 -14.30 -18.00
CA PRO A 208 -21.92 -15.40 -17.75
C PRO A 208 -21.94 -16.51 -18.82
N THR A 209 -21.32 -16.28 -19.98
CA THR A 209 -21.23 -17.26 -21.07
C THR A 209 -19.85 -17.91 -21.20
N ALA A 210 -18.87 -17.48 -20.41
CA ALA A 210 -17.52 -18.07 -20.42
C ALA A 210 -17.51 -19.39 -19.64
N GLU A 211 -16.53 -20.25 -19.93
CA GLU A 211 -16.26 -21.42 -19.08
C GLU A 211 -15.78 -20.96 -17.69
N SER A 212 -16.23 -21.70 -16.67
CA SER A 212 -15.82 -21.46 -15.30
C SER A 212 -14.30 -21.51 -15.15
N SER A 213 -13.74 -20.60 -14.36
CA SER A 213 -12.32 -20.59 -14.02
C SER A 213 -11.91 -21.88 -13.30
N VAL A 214 -10.70 -22.36 -13.59
CA VAL A 214 -10.05 -23.46 -12.87
C VAL A 214 -9.00 -22.91 -11.90
N GLU A 215 -9.01 -23.42 -10.67
CA GLU A 215 -8.00 -23.07 -9.68
C GLU A 215 -6.71 -23.87 -9.92
N SER A 216 -5.60 -23.15 -10.05
CA SER A 216 -4.26 -23.73 -10.16
C SER A 216 -3.65 -23.96 -8.78
N SER A 217 -2.55 -24.74 -8.73
CA SER A 217 -1.85 -24.98 -7.47
C SER A 217 -1.39 -23.68 -6.83
N ALA A 218 -1.69 -23.56 -5.53
CA ALA A 218 -1.23 -22.44 -4.72
C ALA A 218 0.29 -22.36 -4.64
N VAL A 219 0.80 -21.12 -4.58
CA VAL A 219 2.23 -20.83 -4.43
C VAL A 219 2.45 -20.10 -3.11
N TRP A 220 3.35 -20.65 -2.29
CA TRP A 220 3.79 -19.99 -1.06
C TRP A 220 5.13 -19.30 -1.28
N PHE A 221 5.21 -18.02 -0.96
CA PHE A 221 6.47 -17.31 -0.85
C PHE A 221 7.05 -17.56 0.54
N ASP A 222 8.17 -18.29 0.60
CA ASP A 222 8.88 -18.61 1.85
C ASP A 222 10.00 -17.60 2.17
N ALA A 223 10.10 -16.51 1.40
CA ALA A 223 11.06 -15.42 1.59
C ALA A 223 10.55 -14.12 0.94
N PRO A 224 11.02 -12.94 1.38
CA PRO A 224 11.92 -12.73 2.52
C PRO A 224 11.25 -12.93 3.87
N THR A 225 12.02 -13.28 4.90
CA THR A 225 11.55 -13.22 6.30
C THR A 225 11.79 -11.84 6.88
N GLN A 226 10.84 -11.30 7.64
CA GLN A 226 11.02 -10.03 8.36
C GLN A 226 12.16 -10.15 9.38
N PRO A 227 13.03 -9.13 9.50
CA PRO A 227 14.13 -9.14 10.46
C PRO A 227 13.68 -8.86 11.90
N ASP A 228 12.42 -8.44 12.08
CA ASP A 228 11.88 -7.94 13.33
C ASP A 228 10.42 -8.41 13.55
N GLY A 229 9.79 -8.01 14.65
CA GLY A 229 8.41 -8.38 14.98
C GLY A 229 7.33 -7.40 14.49
N THR A 230 7.69 -6.41 13.69
CA THR A 230 6.86 -5.22 13.38
C THR A 230 6.77 -4.85 11.90
N SER A 231 7.59 -5.44 11.04
CA SER A 231 7.74 -5.05 9.64
C SER A 231 6.89 -5.87 8.66
N CYS A 232 6.07 -6.79 9.16
CA CYS A 232 5.18 -7.61 8.34
C CYS A 232 4.36 -6.79 7.33
N GLY A 233 3.73 -5.70 7.74
CA GLY A 233 2.99 -4.82 6.83
C GLY A 233 3.87 -4.18 5.73
N VAL A 234 5.11 -3.82 6.05
CA VAL A 234 6.07 -3.26 5.08
C VAL A 234 6.43 -4.31 4.04
N LEU A 235 6.71 -5.54 4.48
CA LEU A 235 7.07 -6.64 3.59
C LEU A 235 5.88 -7.09 2.73
N CYS A 236 4.66 -7.08 3.24
CA CYS A 236 3.46 -7.34 2.43
C CYS A 236 3.32 -6.32 1.28
N ILE A 237 3.54 -5.03 1.54
CA ILE A 237 3.50 -3.98 0.51
C ILE A 237 4.60 -4.21 -0.53
N ALA A 238 5.82 -4.50 -0.07
CA ALA A 238 6.96 -4.79 -0.96
C ALA A 238 6.73 -6.02 -1.84
N GLN A 239 6.18 -7.10 -1.29
CA GLN A 239 5.87 -8.31 -2.04
C GLN A 239 4.79 -8.05 -3.09
N ALA A 240 3.73 -7.30 -2.76
CA ALA A 240 2.74 -6.88 -3.74
C ALA A 240 3.36 -6.05 -4.86
N TYR A 241 4.17 -5.05 -4.52
CA TYR A 241 4.82 -4.19 -5.51
C TYR A 241 5.67 -5.00 -6.49
N ALA A 242 6.54 -5.88 -5.99
CA ALA A 242 7.41 -6.71 -6.82
C ALA A 242 6.60 -7.66 -7.71
N MET A 243 5.65 -8.39 -7.12
CA MET A 243 4.86 -9.38 -7.85
C MET A 243 4.00 -8.75 -8.96
N LEU A 244 3.35 -7.62 -8.67
CA LEU A 244 2.48 -6.96 -9.64
C LEU A 244 3.26 -6.38 -10.83
N ARG A 245 4.53 -6.03 -10.63
CA ARG A 245 5.44 -5.58 -11.70
C ARG A 245 6.18 -6.73 -12.40
N ASP A 246 5.74 -7.98 -12.21
CA ASP A 246 6.38 -9.20 -12.71
C ASP A 246 7.89 -9.29 -12.37
N SER A 247 8.26 -8.70 -11.24
CA SER A 247 9.61 -8.74 -10.71
C SER A 247 9.70 -9.74 -9.58
N PHE A 248 10.70 -10.61 -9.68
CA PHE A 248 11.08 -11.53 -8.61
C PHE A 248 12.28 -11.01 -7.82
N SER A 249 12.63 -9.73 -7.95
CA SER A 249 13.85 -9.20 -7.33
C SER A 249 13.73 -9.08 -5.80
N PHE A 250 12.50 -8.94 -5.28
CA PHE A 250 12.15 -9.11 -3.88
C PHE A 250 12.18 -10.58 -3.41
N SER A 251 13.11 -11.40 -3.93
CA SER A 251 13.35 -12.79 -3.52
C SER A 251 14.55 -12.95 -2.59
N ARG A 252 15.00 -11.87 -1.92
CA ARG A 252 16.14 -11.95 -0.99
C ARG A 252 15.77 -12.89 0.17
N THR A 253 16.68 -13.80 0.55
CA THR A 253 16.45 -14.69 1.69
C THR A 253 16.44 -13.95 3.03
N ALA A 254 17.02 -12.75 3.10
CA ALA A 254 16.97 -11.90 4.28
C ALA A 254 16.83 -10.42 3.90
N VAL A 255 15.92 -9.72 4.58
CA VAL A 255 15.76 -8.26 4.55
C VAL A 255 16.49 -7.69 5.75
N THR A 256 17.32 -6.67 5.55
CA THR A 256 18.07 -6.02 6.63
C THR A 256 17.24 -4.92 7.31
N PRO A 257 17.61 -4.47 8.53
CA PRO A 257 17.00 -3.30 9.15
C PRO A 257 17.10 -2.02 8.29
N ASP A 258 18.19 -1.85 7.55
CA ASP A 258 18.36 -0.71 6.63
C ASP A 258 17.40 -0.81 5.44
N ASP A 259 17.19 -2.02 4.89
CA ASP A 259 16.18 -2.24 3.84
C ASP A 259 14.77 -1.86 4.35
N VAL A 260 14.43 -2.25 5.58
CA VAL A 260 13.15 -1.86 6.23
C VAL A 260 13.06 -0.35 6.42
N ALA A 261 14.13 0.29 6.89
CA ALA A 261 14.14 1.74 7.11
C ALA A 261 13.91 2.50 5.80
N VAL A 262 14.59 2.11 4.72
CA VAL A 262 14.41 2.69 3.38
C VAL A 262 13.00 2.40 2.85
N MET A 263 12.49 1.17 2.97
CA MET A 263 11.12 0.85 2.54
C MET A 263 10.07 1.70 3.27
N ARG A 264 10.22 1.91 4.59
CA ARG A 264 9.34 2.79 5.36
C ARG A 264 9.43 4.25 4.92
N LEU A 265 10.64 4.73 4.62
CA LEU A 265 10.85 6.08 4.09
C LEU A 265 10.15 6.25 2.72
N LYS A 266 10.30 5.27 1.82
CA LYS A 266 9.65 5.28 0.51
C LYS A 266 8.13 5.20 0.62
N ILE A 267 7.58 4.35 1.49
CA ILE A 267 6.13 4.33 1.77
C ILE A 267 5.65 5.70 2.27
N LEU A 268 6.40 6.32 3.18
CA LEU A 268 6.05 7.61 3.75
C LEU A 268 6.02 8.70 2.67
N TRP A 269 7.06 8.76 1.83
CA TRP A 269 7.11 9.65 0.67
C TRP A 269 5.95 9.38 -0.29
N MET A 270 5.67 8.11 -0.60
CA MET A 270 4.58 7.71 -1.49
C MET A 270 3.19 8.10 -0.97
N ILE A 271 2.97 8.20 0.34
CA ILE A 271 1.70 8.68 0.89
C ILE A 271 1.59 10.20 0.76
N ILE A 272 2.64 10.93 1.16
CA ILE A 272 2.58 12.39 1.31
C ILE A 272 2.81 13.15 0.00
N SER A 273 3.47 12.55 -0.99
CA SER A 273 3.79 13.14 -2.28
C SER A 273 2.65 12.99 -3.31
N GLN A 274 1.54 12.35 -2.96
CA GLN A 274 0.40 12.18 -3.87
C GLN A 274 -0.32 13.52 -4.13
N PRO A 275 -0.88 13.74 -5.34
CA PRO A 275 -1.12 15.07 -5.91
C PRO A 275 -2.19 15.94 -5.21
N ALA A 276 -2.93 15.42 -4.24
CA ALA A 276 -4.05 16.11 -3.62
C ALA A 276 -3.83 16.42 -2.14
N VAL A 277 -2.76 17.14 -1.82
CA VAL A 277 -2.60 17.76 -0.49
C VAL A 277 -3.67 18.86 -0.32
N LYS A 278 -4.77 18.55 0.39
CA LYS A 278 -5.79 19.57 0.74
C LYS A 278 -5.41 20.24 2.04
N ASN A 279 -4.62 21.31 1.96
CA ASN A 279 -4.36 22.20 3.09
C ASN A 279 -5.43 23.30 3.19
N ARG A 280 -5.56 23.95 4.36
CA ARG A 280 -6.54 25.04 4.60
C ARG A 280 -6.43 26.16 3.56
N SER A 281 -5.21 26.43 3.07
CA SER A 281 -4.92 27.36 1.97
C SER A 281 -5.56 26.92 0.64
N ASN A 282 -5.35 25.66 0.24
CA ASN A 282 -5.88 25.09 -1.02
C ASN A 282 -7.40 24.96 -1.02
N LYS A 283 -8.02 24.94 0.17
CA LYS A 283 -9.48 24.97 0.32
C LYS A 283 -10.07 26.34 -0.04
N LEU A 284 -9.33 27.42 0.24
CA LEU A 284 -9.71 28.78 -0.12
C LEU A 284 -9.55 28.99 -1.62
N GLU A 285 -8.41 28.60 -2.21
CA GLU A 285 -8.18 28.69 -3.66
C GLU A 285 -9.16 27.83 -4.48
N GLY A 286 -9.44 26.60 -4.04
CA GLY A 286 -10.43 25.74 -4.70
C GLY A 286 -11.85 26.32 -4.66
N ALA A 287 -12.21 27.00 -3.57
CA ALA A 287 -13.50 27.69 -3.44
C ALA A 287 -13.58 28.95 -4.31
N VAL A 288 -12.47 29.70 -4.41
CA VAL A 288 -12.36 30.87 -5.30
C VAL A 288 -12.49 30.45 -6.77
N ASN A 289 -11.74 29.42 -7.19
CA ASN A 289 -11.79 28.91 -8.57
C ASN A 289 -13.16 28.33 -8.96
N ALA A 290 -13.87 27.69 -8.02
CA ALA A 290 -15.23 27.19 -8.25
C ALA A 290 -16.24 28.36 -8.38
N THR A 291 -16.04 29.43 -7.62
CA THR A 291 -16.86 30.63 -7.67
C THR A 291 -16.64 31.39 -8.98
N ASP A 292 -15.40 31.53 -9.43
CA ASP A 292 -15.06 32.18 -10.70
C ASP A 292 -15.62 31.42 -11.91
N LYS A 293 -15.55 30.08 -11.91
CA LYS A 293 -16.20 29.26 -12.94
C LYS A 293 -17.72 29.43 -12.96
N ALA A 294 -18.35 29.48 -11.80
CA ALA A 294 -19.81 29.69 -11.71
C ALA A 294 -20.20 31.11 -12.17
N LEU A 295 -19.38 32.12 -11.89
CA LEU A 295 -19.59 33.49 -12.32
C LEU A 295 -19.48 33.62 -13.85
N LEU A 296 -18.43 33.04 -14.44
CA LEU A 296 -18.21 33.03 -15.89
C LEU A 296 -19.34 32.31 -16.64
N ALA A 297 -19.83 31.19 -16.11
CA ALA A 297 -20.96 30.46 -16.69
C ALA A 297 -22.30 31.25 -16.62
N THR A 298 -22.40 32.22 -15.72
CA THR A 298 -23.58 33.08 -15.56
C THR A 298 -23.51 34.31 -16.46
N ILE A 299 -22.31 34.83 -16.74
CA ILE A 299 -22.08 35.99 -17.62
C ILE A 299 -22.14 35.60 -19.11
N MET A 300 -21.88 34.33 -19.45
CA MET A 300 -21.92 33.81 -20.83
C MET A 300 -23.30 33.29 -21.27
N LYS A 301 -24.38 33.60 -20.53
CA LYS A 301 -25.77 33.40 -20.95
C LYS A 301 -26.41 34.73 -21.33
#